data_AF-A0A7S2SUR3-F1
#
_entry.id   AF-A0A7S2SUR3-F1
#
_cell.length_a   1.000
_cell.length_b   1.000
_cell.length_c   1.000
_cell.angle_alpha   90.00
_cell.angle_beta   90.00
_cell.angle_gamma   90.00
#
_symmetry.space_group_name_H-M   'P 1'
#
loop_
_entity.id
_entity.type
_entity.pdbx_description
1 polymer ?
#
loop_
_entity_poly.entity_id
_entity_poly.type
_entity_poly.pdbx_seq_one_letter_code
_entity_poly.pdbx_strand_id
1 'polypeptide(L)'
;WCPAETVTSIHRTALVPGGAEAIVYVTITGSVGAFLPSQTKEDKDFFTHLEMHMRQEFDPLTGRDHMSFRSYFFPVKEAADGELCELFSSLPFAAQENIATDLDRTPGEVLKKLEDTRNRLL
;
A
#
# COMPACT_ATOMS: atom_id res chain seq x y z
N TRP A 1 -2.54 -0.05 11.42
CA TRP A 1 -2.87 -0.95 10.30
C TRP A 1 -2.99 -2.36 10.84
N CYS A 2 -4.15 -3.00 10.69
CA CYS A 2 -4.39 -4.37 11.12
C CYS A 2 -4.04 -5.35 9.96
N PRO A 3 -3.14 -6.31 10.17
CA PRO A 3 -2.80 -7.32 9.16
C PRO A 3 -3.91 -8.34 8.91
N ALA A 4 -4.95 -8.37 9.76
CA ALA A 4 -5.97 -9.41 9.84
C ALA A 4 -5.46 -10.83 10.22
N GLU A 5 -4.16 -10.97 10.38
CA GLU A 5 -3.48 -12.19 10.82
C GLU A 5 -2.58 -11.89 12.03
N THR A 6 -2.30 -12.91 12.83
CA THR A 6 -1.41 -12.76 13.98
C THR A 6 0.04 -12.68 13.50
N VAL A 7 0.71 -11.57 13.80
CA VAL A 7 2.15 -11.40 13.56
C VAL A 7 2.93 -12.27 14.56
N THR A 8 3.82 -13.12 14.07
CA THR A 8 4.63 -14.03 14.88
C THR A 8 6.07 -13.55 15.06
N SER A 9 6.60 -12.77 14.12
CA SER A 9 7.88 -12.07 14.30
C SER A 9 7.96 -10.79 13.50
N ILE A 10 8.80 -9.85 13.95
CA ILE A 10 9.02 -8.55 13.35
C ILE A 10 10.50 -8.16 13.46
N HIS A 11 11.08 -7.69 12.36
CA HIS A 11 12.50 -7.30 12.30
C HIS A 11 12.68 -6.05 11.44
N ARG A 12 13.48 -5.10 11.92
CA ARG A 12 13.97 -3.99 11.09
C ARG A 12 15.22 -4.46 10.35
N THR A 13 15.18 -4.47 9.03
CA THR A 13 16.31 -4.93 8.21
C THR A 13 16.18 -4.40 6.77
N ALA A 14 17.26 -4.53 5.99
CA ALA A 14 17.24 -4.36 4.54
C ALA A 14 17.19 -5.74 3.88
N LEU A 15 16.30 -5.94 2.91
CA LEU A 15 16.16 -7.24 2.22
C LEU A 15 17.28 -7.49 1.21
N VAL A 16 17.86 -6.42 0.67
CA VAL A 16 18.99 -6.48 -0.27
C VAL A 16 20.16 -5.62 0.19
N PRO A 17 21.40 -5.96 -0.18
CA PRO A 17 22.57 -5.15 0.11
C PRO A 17 22.42 -3.73 -0.46
N GLY A 18 22.44 -2.72 0.41
CA GLY A 18 22.27 -1.32 0.02
C GLY A 18 20.82 -0.87 -0.23
N GLY A 19 19.84 -1.75 0.00
CA GLY A 19 18.42 -1.43 -0.09
C GLY A 19 17.92 -0.57 1.08
N ALA A 20 16.66 -0.14 0.99
CA ALA A 20 16.06 0.63 2.08
C ALA A 20 15.81 -0.26 3.30
N GLU A 21 16.04 0.28 4.50
CA GLU A 21 15.57 -0.39 5.72
C GLU A 21 14.04 -0.35 5.80
N ALA A 22 13.46 -1.51 6.05
CA ALA A 22 12.03 -1.69 6.25
C ALA A 22 11.77 -2.50 7.53
N ILE A 23 10.53 -2.45 8.02
CA ILE A 23 10.08 -3.35 9.07
C ILE A 23 9.42 -4.55 8.40
N VAL A 24 10.09 -5.69 8.42
CA VAL A 24 9.60 -6.96 7.86
C VAL A 24 8.86 -7.71 8.97
N TYR A 25 7.69 -8.22 8.67
CA TYR A 25 6.92 -9.05 9.59
C TYR A 25 6.47 -10.35 8.90
N VAL A 26 6.26 -11.37 9.72
CA VAL A 26 5.70 -12.64 9.28
C VAL A 26 4.50 -13.01 10.14
N THR A 27 3.52 -13.67 9.54
CA THR A 27 2.26 -14.03 10.20
C THR A 27 2.17 -15.54 10.44
N ILE A 28 1.24 -15.95 11.31
CA ILE A 28 1.03 -17.36 11.67
C ILE A 28 0.58 -18.24 10.49
N THR A 29 -0.07 -17.64 9.49
CA THR A 29 -0.54 -18.30 8.27
C THR A 29 0.50 -18.33 7.16
N GLY A 30 1.69 -17.76 7.40
CA GLY A 30 2.82 -17.81 6.46
C GLY A 30 2.98 -16.59 5.57
N SER A 31 2.18 -15.53 5.75
CA SER A 31 2.36 -14.28 5.02
C SER A 31 3.63 -13.57 5.46
N VAL A 32 4.37 -13.00 4.51
CA VAL A 32 5.53 -12.14 4.75
C VAL A 32 5.21 -10.77 4.19
N GLY A 33 5.22 -9.75 5.04
CA GLY A 33 4.93 -8.37 4.66
C GLY A 33 6.01 -7.41 5.13
N ALA A 34 5.95 -6.18 4.63
CA ALA A 34 6.88 -5.13 5.02
C ALA A 34 6.17 -3.78 5.19
N PHE A 35 6.63 -2.99 6.17
CA PHE A 35 6.35 -1.57 6.24
C PHE A 35 7.58 -0.81 5.74
N LEU A 36 7.40 -0.09 4.62
CA LEU A 36 8.43 0.77 4.05
C LEU A 36 8.17 2.23 4.46
N PRO A 37 9.13 2.92 5.09
CA PRO A 37 8.95 4.33 5.43
C PRO A 37 8.91 5.21 4.17
N SER A 38 7.92 6.12 4.12
CA SER A 38 7.86 7.20 3.14
C SER A 38 9.08 8.11 3.30
N GLN A 39 9.71 8.51 2.19
CA GLN A 39 10.89 9.38 2.23
C GLN A 39 10.52 10.85 2.41
N THR A 40 9.38 11.25 1.84
CA THR A 40 8.90 12.62 1.84
C THR A 40 7.44 12.67 2.26
N LYS A 41 6.96 13.86 2.61
CA LYS A 41 5.55 14.08 2.93
C LYS A 41 4.69 13.90 1.68
N GLU A 42 5.19 14.35 0.53
CA GLU A 42 4.52 14.22 -0.77
C GLU A 42 4.30 12.74 -1.13
N ASP A 43 5.24 11.85 -0.80
CA ASP A 43 5.08 10.42 -0.99
C ASP A 43 3.95 9.86 -0.12
N LYS A 44 3.91 10.26 1.15
CA LYS A 44 2.85 9.85 2.07
C LYS A 44 1.48 10.33 1.56
N ASP A 45 1.38 11.59 1.16
CA ASP A 45 0.13 12.20 0.69
C ASP A 45 -0.33 11.52 -0.61
N PHE A 46 0.60 11.22 -1.53
CA PHE A 46 0.33 10.44 -2.76
C PHE A 46 -0.28 9.06 -2.46
N PHE A 47 0.36 8.26 -1.59
CA PHE A 47 -0.15 6.92 -1.26
C PHE A 47 -1.47 6.96 -0.50
N THR A 48 -1.66 7.98 0.36
CA THR A 48 -2.92 8.18 1.08
C THR A 48 -4.07 8.49 0.12
N HIS A 49 -3.85 9.39 -0.85
CA HIS A 49 -4.88 9.72 -1.84
C HIS A 49 -5.12 8.57 -2.83
N LEU A 50 -4.07 7.88 -3.28
CA LEU A 50 -4.22 6.71 -4.14
C LEU A 50 -5.06 5.63 -3.43
N GLU A 51 -4.76 5.30 -2.17
CA GLU A 51 -5.55 4.37 -1.37
C GLU A 51 -7.03 4.80 -1.29
N MET A 52 -7.30 6.09 -1.08
CA MET A 52 -8.67 6.62 -1.06
C MET A 52 -9.44 6.35 -2.37
N HIS A 53 -8.80 6.56 -3.53
CA HIS A 53 -9.42 6.25 -4.82
C HIS A 53 -9.59 4.75 -5.03
N MET A 54 -8.56 3.96 -4.70
CA MET A 54 -8.58 2.50 -4.87
C MET A 54 -9.67 1.83 -4.04
N ARG A 55 -10.01 2.39 -2.87
CA ARG A 55 -11.14 1.92 -2.05
C ARG A 55 -12.51 2.10 -2.71
N GLN A 56 -12.64 3.05 -3.64
CA GLN A 56 -13.91 3.29 -4.37
C GLN A 56 -14.02 2.38 -5.59
N GLU A 57 -12.90 2.03 -6.22
CA GLU A 57 -12.88 1.11 -7.36
C GLU A 57 -12.97 -0.37 -6.93
N PHE A 58 -12.40 -0.71 -5.77
CA PHE A 58 -12.37 -2.08 -5.25
C PHE A 58 -13.24 -2.24 -4.02
N ASP A 59 -14.51 -2.54 -4.26
CA ASP A 59 -15.41 -3.02 -3.22
C ASP A 59 -14.96 -4.42 -2.75
N PRO A 60 -14.70 -4.62 -1.44
CA PRO A 60 -14.31 -5.92 -0.94
C PRO A 60 -15.42 -6.96 -1.15
N LEU A 61 -15.05 -8.16 -1.62
CA LEU A 61 -16.00 -9.24 -1.99
C LEU A 61 -16.98 -9.63 -0.87
N THR A 62 -16.60 -9.40 0.38
CA THR A 62 -17.42 -9.72 1.56
C THR A 62 -18.35 -8.58 1.99
N GLY A 63 -18.38 -7.47 1.25
CA GLY A 63 -19.14 -6.26 1.57
C GLY A 63 -18.58 -5.48 2.77
N ARG A 64 -17.43 -5.89 3.31
CA ARG A 64 -16.80 -5.24 4.44
C ARG A 64 -16.00 -4.03 3.97
N ASP A 65 -16.30 -2.84 4.50
CA ASP A 65 -15.49 -1.64 4.21
C ASP A 65 -14.01 -1.85 4.57
N HIS A 66 -13.13 -1.46 3.65
CA HIS A 66 -11.68 -1.66 3.74
C HIS A 66 -11.08 -0.97 4.99
N MET A 67 -11.47 0.27 5.30
CA MET A 67 -10.93 0.97 6.46
C MET A 67 -11.41 0.36 7.78
N SER A 68 -12.65 -0.10 7.81
CA SER A 68 -13.20 -0.85 8.94
C SER A 68 -12.50 -2.19 9.14
N PHE A 69 -12.03 -2.82 8.06
CA PHE A 69 -11.19 -4.02 8.13
C PHE A 69 -9.79 -3.70 8.66
N ARG A 70 -9.08 -2.71 8.09
CA ARG A 70 -7.74 -2.32 8.53
C ARG A 70 -7.72 -1.65 9.92
N SER A 71 -8.86 -1.15 10.39
CA SER A 71 -9.05 -0.55 11.72
C SER A 71 -9.77 -1.48 12.72
N TYR A 72 -9.73 -2.81 12.52
CA TYR A 72 -10.52 -3.77 13.29
C TYR A 72 -10.48 -3.54 14.81
N PHE A 73 -9.28 -3.38 15.38
CA PHE A 73 -9.08 -3.18 16.82
C PHE A 73 -8.75 -1.74 17.20
N PHE A 74 -7.97 -1.07 16.36
CA PHE A 74 -7.53 0.31 16.57
C PHE A 74 -7.58 1.07 15.24
N PRO A 75 -7.95 2.36 15.25
CA PRO A 75 -7.94 3.19 14.04
C PRO A 75 -6.56 3.16 13.35
N VAL A 76 -6.56 2.99 12.03
CA VAL A 76 -5.33 3.17 11.23
C VAL A 76 -4.82 4.60 11.42
N LYS A 77 -3.51 4.73 11.63
CA LYS A 77 -2.82 6.01 11.78
C LYS A 77 -1.49 5.93 11.04
N GLU A 78 -1.23 6.93 10.19
CA GLU A 78 0.06 7.11 9.51
C GLU A 78 0.54 5.89 8.69
N ALA A 79 -0.40 5.16 8.06
CA ALA A 79 -0.08 4.03 7.20
C ALA A 79 -1.10 3.94 6.06
N ALA A 80 -0.61 3.71 4.84
CA ALA A 80 -1.41 3.43 3.65
C ALA A 80 -1.28 1.95 3.26
N ASP A 81 -2.36 1.35 2.75
CA ASP A 81 -2.36 -0.03 2.29
C ASP A 81 -1.74 -0.19 0.90
N GLY A 82 -0.45 -0.57 0.87
CA GLY A 82 0.29 -0.77 -0.37
C GLY A 82 -0.29 -1.88 -1.25
N GLU A 83 -0.84 -2.95 -0.66
CA GLU A 83 -1.44 -4.06 -1.40
C GLU A 83 -2.66 -3.59 -2.21
N LEU A 84 -3.50 -2.74 -1.60
CA LEU A 84 -4.62 -2.12 -2.30
C LEU A 84 -4.13 -1.15 -3.40
N CYS A 85 -3.10 -0.34 -3.12
CA CYS A 85 -2.53 0.59 -4.10
C CYS A 85 -1.96 -0.14 -5.34
N GLU A 86 -1.34 -1.30 -5.17
CA GLU A 86 -0.76 -2.08 -6.28
C GLU A 86 -1.83 -2.59 -7.28
N LEU A 87 -3.08 -2.73 -6.85
CA LEU A 87 -4.20 -3.10 -7.72
C LEU A 87 -4.50 -2.03 -8.78
N PHE A 88 -3.94 -0.82 -8.68
CA PHE A 88 -4.10 0.23 -9.69
C PHE A 88 -3.74 -0.27 -11.10
N SER A 89 -2.71 -1.11 -11.20
CA SER A 89 -2.26 -1.74 -12.45
C SER A 89 -3.30 -2.66 -13.10
N SER A 90 -4.26 -3.16 -12.33
CA SER A 90 -5.32 -4.07 -12.81
C SER A 90 -6.60 -3.35 -13.24
N LEU A 91 -6.70 -2.04 -12.99
CA LEU A 91 -7.87 -1.26 -13.39
C LEU A 91 -7.96 -1.11 -14.91
N PRO A 92 -9.17 -0.96 -15.49
CA PRO A 92 -9.33 -0.49 -16.85
C PRO A 92 -8.64 0.86 -17.06
N PHE A 93 -8.04 1.07 -18.23
CA PHE A 93 -7.27 2.29 -18.52
C PHE A 93 -8.03 3.60 -18.25
N ALA A 94 -9.34 3.63 -18.55
CA ALA A 94 -10.18 4.80 -18.27
C ALA A 94 -10.27 5.13 -16.77
N ALA A 95 -10.32 4.13 -15.89
CA ALA A 95 -10.30 4.34 -14.45
C ALA A 95 -8.91 4.79 -13.97
N GLN A 96 -7.84 4.21 -14.52
CA GLN A 96 -6.47 4.66 -14.26
C GLN A 96 -6.28 6.14 -14.65
N GLU A 97 -6.79 6.55 -15.80
CA GLU A 97 -6.71 7.93 -16.31
C GLU A 97 -7.47 8.91 -15.40
N ASN A 98 -8.68 8.57 -14.98
CA ASN A 98 -9.47 9.39 -14.05
C ASN A 98 -8.73 9.60 -12.71
N ILE A 99 -8.29 8.51 -12.09
CA ILE A 99 -7.58 8.57 -10.80
C ILE A 99 -6.25 9.31 -10.92
N ALA A 100 -5.48 9.04 -11.99
CA ALA A 100 -4.23 9.73 -12.21
C ALA A 100 -4.44 11.24 -12.38
N THR A 101 -5.48 11.65 -13.09
CA THR A 101 -5.86 13.06 -13.25
C THR A 101 -6.17 13.72 -11.91
N ASP A 102 -6.94 13.05 -11.04
CA ASP A 102 -7.25 13.54 -9.68
C ASP A 102 -6.00 13.64 -8.78
N LEU A 103 -4.95 12.86 -9.10
CA LEU A 103 -3.65 12.90 -8.44
C LEU A 103 -2.66 13.90 -9.09
N ASP A 104 -3.10 14.70 -10.07
CA ASP A 104 -2.28 15.60 -10.88
C ASP A 104 -1.10 14.87 -11.57
N ARG A 105 -1.35 13.67 -12.08
CA ARG A 105 -0.36 12.76 -12.69
C ARG A 105 -0.91 12.06 -13.93
N THR A 106 -0.03 11.38 -14.64
CA THR A 106 -0.38 10.40 -15.68
C THR A 106 -0.41 8.98 -15.11
N PRO A 107 -1.18 8.04 -15.69
CA PRO A 107 -1.18 6.64 -15.27
C PRO A 107 0.23 6.03 -15.25
N GLY A 108 1.07 6.40 -16.23
CA GLY A 108 2.46 5.95 -16.29
C GLY A 108 3.30 6.42 -15.10
N GLU A 109 3.10 7.65 -14.62
CA GLU A 109 3.80 8.17 -13.44
C GLU A 109 3.33 7.50 -12.14
N VAL A 110 2.03 7.18 -12.03
CA VAL A 110 1.49 6.42 -10.90
C VAL A 110 2.10 5.01 -10.87
N LEU A 111 2.08 4.30 -11.99
CA LEU A 111 2.66 2.97 -12.12
C LEU A 111 4.15 2.96 -11.82
N LYS A 112 4.89 3.92 -12.38
CA LYS A 112 6.32 4.08 -12.11
C LYS A 112 6.59 4.33 -10.64
N LYS A 113 5.79 5.17 -9.97
CA LYS A 113 5.96 5.46 -8.53
C LYS A 113 5.69 4.23 -7.66
N LEU A 114 4.70 3.42 -8.01
CA LEU A 114 4.42 2.13 -7.35
C LEU A 114 5.60 1.16 -7.51
N GLU A 115 6.09 1.02 -8.74
CA GLU A 115 7.22 0.16 -9.07
C GLU A 115 8.52 0.61 -8.37
N ASP A 116 8.85 1.90 -8.43
CA ASP A 116 10.01 2.49 -7.75
C ASP A 116 9.95 2.26 -6.23
N THR A 117 8.76 2.30 -5.65
CA THR A 117 8.57 2.05 -4.21
C THR A 117 8.81 0.58 -3.87
N ARG A 118 8.34 -0.34 -4.71
CA ARG A 118 8.60 -1.79 -4.56
C ARG A 118 10.07 -2.13 -4.75
N ASN A 119 10.71 -1.55 -5.77
CA ASN A 119 12.13 -1.76 -6.10
C ASN A 119 13.09 -1.15 -5.06
N ARG A 120 12.61 -0.32 -4.13
CA ARG A 120 13.42 0.13 -3.00
C ARG A 120 13.47 -0.89 -1.87
N LEU A 121 12.46 -1.76 -1.80
CA LEU A 121 12.36 -2.84 -0.83
C LEU A 121 13.11 -4.08 -1.31
N LEU A 122 13.01 -4.38 -2.61
CA LEU A 122 13.66 -5.51 -3.31
C LEU A 122 15.03 -5.13 -3.90
#